data_AF-A0A2E3XTJ6-F1
#
_entry.id   AF-A0A2E3XTJ6-F1
#
_cell.length_a   1.000
_cell.length_b   1.000
_cell.length_c   1.000
_cell.angle_alpha   90.00
_cell.angle_beta   90.00
_cell.angle_gamma   90.00
#
_symmetry.space_group_name_H-M   'P 1'
#
loop_
_entity.id
_entity.type
_entity.pdbx_description
1 polymer ?
#
loop_
_entity_poly.entity_id
_entity_poly.type
_entity_poly.pdbx_seq_one_letter_code
_entity_poly.pdbx_strand_id
1 'polypeptide(L)'
;MNNYFKFSSLTLFLLFCLSFHSCSTSETQFSPREMSSWNSCYESLDQVLSLHRYPNTNFIQNLEQVNQLRDLDHFYGNESMFSWQARLSNQEIKEMNQKVIDLLSKEEIPSGVRTFDQPTIDEISRDQAETLFQDMKNSPCVRNLNRYQRDDVTIGYCFGKATLVHMTSLIRGVNPHSIKKIWIVGETTGWWGHHVAGMVKGENGKWWVMDKDAGELVDHETWIHLFSRLKKNKDLMIFVTDPERFGPANNVQYNTFDLFNVPANGLEQYSSENDYYKGFFKDVFDWIDGNEELERFVK
;
A
#
# COMPACT_ATOMS: atom_id res chain seq x y z
N MET A 1 8.43 52.22 68.15
CA MET A 1 9.84 51.86 67.89
C MET A 1 9.84 50.92 66.70
N ASN A 2 10.25 51.44 65.55
CA ASN A 2 10.26 50.73 64.26
C ASN A 2 11.51 49.85 64.17
N ASN A 3 11.33 48.54 64.00
CA ASN A 3 12.39 47.66 63.51
C ASN A 3 12.04 47.18 62.10
N TYR A 4 12.85 47.63 61.15
CA TYR A 4 12.89 47.21 59.77
C TYR A 4 13.52 45.81 59.67
N PHE A 5 12.82 44.86 59.05
CA PHE A 5 13.47 43.69 58.43
C PHE A 5 13.41 43.85 56.92
N LYS A 6 14.56 44.18 56.31
CA LYS A 6 14.79 44.12 54.87
C LYS A 6 15.00 42.66 54.48
N PHE A 7 14.05 42.07 53.77
CA PHE A 7 14.32 40.86 52.98
C PHE A 7 14.90 41.26 51.63
N SER A 8 16.08 40.71 51.31
CA SER A 8 16.80 40.94 50.07
C SER A 8 16.09 40.27 48.89
N SER A 9 15.75 41.07 47.88
CA SER A 9 15.20 40.70 46.58
C SER A 9 16.24 40.01 45.67
N LEU A 10 16.94 38.97 46.16
CA LEU A 10 17.95 38.27 45.36
C LEU A 10 17.78 36.75 45.31
N THR A 11 16.73 36.19 45.93
CA THR A 11 16.53 34.73 45.99
C THR A 11 15.31 34.26 45.19
N LEU A 12 14.52 35.16 44.62
CA LEU A 12 13.31 34.82 43.86
C LEU A 12 13.47 34.88 42.33
N PHE A 13 14.67 35.15 41.82
CA PHE A 13 14.96 35.15 40.38
C PHE A 13 15.76 33.92 39.90
N LEU A 14 16.32 33.13 40.83
CA LEU A 14 17.09 31.93 40.50
C LEU A 14 16.26 30.64 40.51
N LEU A 15 14.98 30.70 40.90
CA LEU A 15 14.07 29.53 40.86
C LEU A 15 13.16 29.47 39.63
N PHE A 16 13.20 30.48 38.75
CA PHE A 16 12.40 30.49 37.51
C PHE A 16 13.19 30.17 36.23
N CYS A 17 14.51 29.96 36.34
CA CYS A 17 15.37 29.62 35.19
C CYS A 17 15.67 28.12 35.06
N LEU A 18 15.03 27.24 35.84
CA LEU A 18 15.31 25.80 35.86
C LEU A 18 14.15 24.89 35.41
N SER A 19 13.10 25.45 34.80
CA SER A 19 11.95 24.67 34.31
C SER A 19 11.77 24.67 32.79
N PHE A 20 12.76 25.13 32.03
CA PHE A 20 12.80 24.99 30.59
C PHE A 20 14.11 24.35 30.18
N HIS A 21 14.27 23.03 30.29
CA HIS A 21 15.31 22.25 29.56
C HIS A 21 15.06 20.75 29.81
N SER A 22 13.93 20.23 29.34
CA SER A 22 13.81 18.80 29.01
C SER A 22 12.62 18.56 28.08
N CYS A 23 12.57 19.29 26.96
CA CYS A 23 12.11 18.64 25.75
C CYS A 23 13.32 17.84 25.27
N SER A 24 13.48 16.62 25.77
CA SER A 24 14.33 15.67 25.07
C SER A 24 13.63 15.42 23.74
N THR A 25 14.05 16.14 22.71
CA THR A 25 13.94 15.65 21.36
C THR A 25 14.76 14.36 21.36
N SER A 26 14.12 13.25 21.73
CA SER A 26 14.58 11.95 21.30
C SER A 26 14.47 11.98 19.79
N GLU A 27 15.45 12.57 19.13
CA GLU A 27 15.83 12.15 17.80
C GLU A 27 16.07 10.66 17.96
N THR A 28 15.07 9.88 17.57
CA THR A 28 15.25 8.49 17.22
C THR A 28 16.33 8.51 16.15
N GLN A 29 17.58 8.32 16.58
CA GLN A 29 18.70 8.04 15.71
C GLN A 29 18.36 6.71 15.05
N PHE A 30 17.65 6.78 13.92
CA PHE A 30 17.66 5.70 12.96
C PHE A 30 19.11 5.53 12.54
N SER A 31 19.75 4.48 13.06
CA SER A 31 21.02 4.01 12.53
C SER A 31 20.86 3.91 11.01
N PRO A 32 21.82 4.41 10.22
CA PRO A 32 21.85 4.16 8.79
C PRO A 32 21.55 2.68 8.56
N ARG A 33 20.52 2.41 7.75
CA ARG A 33 20.09 1.06 7.45
C ARG A 33 21.25 0.33 6.76
N GLU A 34 21.93 -0.58 7.46
CA GLU A 34 22.74 -1.61 6.81
C GLU A 34 21.79 -2.66 6.24
N MET A 35 21.04 -2.31 5.19
CA MET A 35 20.37 -3.34 4.41
C MET A 35 21.45 -4.07 3.61
N SER A 36 21.59 -5.37 3.86
CA SER A 36 22.64 -6.20 3.28
C SER A 36 22.10 -7.42 2.54
N SER A 37 20.77 -7.54 2.44
CA SER A 37 20.06 -8.67 1.83
C SER A 37 18.55 -8.41 1.65
N TRP A 38 17.93 -9.11 0.70
CA TRP A 38 16.46 -9.15 0.55
C TRP A 38 15.72 -9.48 1.86
N ASN A 39 16.29 -10.34 2.71
CA ASN A 39 15.66 -10.73 3.97
C ASN A 39 15.56 -9.53 4.93
N SER A 40 16.66 -8.80 5.10
CA SER A 40 16.67 -7.58 5.92
C SER A 40 15.74 -6.49 5.36
N CYS A 41 15.62 -6.40 4.03
CA CYS A 41 14.68 -5.49 3.37
C CYS A 41 13.23 -5.89 3.68
N TYR A 42 12.89 -7.18 3.56
CA TYR A 42 11.57 -7.70 3.90
C TYR A 42 11.22 -7.47 5.37
N GLU A 43 12.10 -7.82 6.31
CA GLU A 43 11.87 -7.62 7.75
C GLU A 43 11.63 -6.14 8.09
N SER A 44 12.41 -5.24 7.49
CA SER A 44 12.25 -3.80 7.65
C SER A 44 10.92 -3.29 7.12
N LEU A 45 10.43 -3.86 6.00
CA LEU A 45 9.13 -3.50 5.44
C LEU A 45 7.98 -4.15 6.23
N ASP A 46 8.12 -5.39 6.69
CA ASP A 46 7.11 -6.07 7.51
C ASP A 46 6.86 -5.33 8.82
N GLN A 47 7.90 -4.79 9.46
CA GLN A 47 7.75 -3.94 10.63
C GLN A 47 6.84 -2.73 10.33
N VAL A 48 6.95 -2.15 9.15
CA VAL A 48 6.18 -0.97 8.74
C VAL A 48 4.74 -1.35 8.50
N LEU A 49 4.52 -2.46 7.80
CA LEU A 49 3.18 -3.01 7.59
C LEU A 49 2.50 -3.35 8.93
N SER A 50 3.26 -3.84 9.92
CA SER A 50 2.73 -4.18 11.24
C SER A 50 2.21 -2.96 12.00
N LEU A 51 2.82 -1.78 11.81
CA LEU A 51 2.41 -0.52 12.44
C LEU A 51 1.09 0.03 11.88
N HIS A 52 0.71 -0.38 10.67
CA HIS A 52 -0.47 0.10 9.96
C HIS A 52 -1.65 -0.88 10.03
N ARG A 53 -1.54 -1.91 10.87
CA ARG A 53 -2.64 -2.84 11.11
C ARG A 53 -3.79 -2.12 11.82
N TYR A 54 -4.87 -1.88 11.09
CA TYR A 54 -6.09 -1.38 11.71
C TYR A 54 -6.62 -2.40 12.72
N PRO A 55 -6.99 -1.96 13.92
CA PRO A 55 -7.73 -2.83 14.83
C PRO A 55 -9.01 -3.27 14.12
N ASN A 56 -9.38 -4.54 14.27
CA ASN A 56 -10.66 -5.06 13.78
C ASN A 56 -11.81 -4.13 14.22
N THR A 57 -12.31 -3.32 13.30
CA THR A 57 -13.50 -2.51 13.53
C THR A 57 -14.75 -3.33 13.29
N ASN A 58 -15.90 -2.78 13.66
CA ASN A 58 -17.18 -3.42 13.49
C ASN A 58 -17.44 -3.79 12.02
N PHE A 59 -17.96 -4.99 11.79
CA PHE A 59 -18.40 -5.46 10.47
C PHE A 59 -19.50 -4.53 9.92
N ILE A 60 -19.34 -4.06 8.68
CA ILE A 60 -20.31 -3.22 7.99
C ILE A 60 -21.22 -4.11 7.15
N GLN A 61 -22.52 -4.12 7.45
CA GLN A 61 -23.47 -5.01 6.77
C GLN A 61 -24.09 -4.39 5.52
N ASN A 62 -24.16 -3.05 5.45
CA ASN A 62 -24.89 -2.33 4.40
C ASN A 62 -23.98 -1.37 3.64
N LEU A 63 -24.09 -1.36 2.31
CA LEU A 63 -23.31 -0.47 1.44
C LEU A 63 -23.53 1.02 1.77
N GLU A 64 -24.73 1.39 2.22
CA GLU A 64 -25.08 2.76 2.61
C GLU A 64 -24.24 3.28 3.79
N GLN A 65 -23.70 2.37 4.62
CA GLN A 65 -22.86 2.72 5.77
C GLN A 65 -21.39 2.94 5.39
N VAL A 66 -21.00 2.60 4.15
CA VAL A 66 -19.64 2.80 3.64
C VAL A 66 -19.48 4.27 3.26
N ASN A 67 -18.64 5.02 3.98
CA ASN A 67 -18.47 6.46 3.77
C ASN A 67 -17.08 6.87 3.27
N GLN A 68 -16.12 5.94 3.29
CA GLN A 68 -14.70 6.13 2.95
C GLN A 68 -14.15 4.80 2.40
N LEU A 69 -13.01 4.83 1.70
CA LEU A 69 -12.47 3.63 1.05
C LEU A 69 -12.15 2.51 2.05
N ARG A 70 -11.62 2.84 3.23
CA ARG A 70 -11.32 1.82 4.27
C ARG A 70 -12.56 1.06 4.76
N ASP A 71 -13.75 1.64 4.65
CA ASP A 71 -14.99 0.95 5.04
C ASP A 71 -15.31 -0.21 4.09
N LEU A 72 -14.80 -0.18 2.85
CA LEU A 72 -15.02 -1.23 1.86
C LEU A 72 -14.44 -2.57 2.30
N ASP A 73 -13.25 -2.57 2.89
CA ASP A 73 -12.61 -3.81 3.37
C ASP A 73 -13.41 -4.46 4.50
N HIS A 74 -14.01 -3.65 5.38
CA HIS A 74 -14.92 -4.13 6.43
C HIS A 74 -16.26 -4.61 5.88
N PHE A 75 -16.76 -3.96 4.83
CA PHE A 75 -17.99 -4.34 4.14
C PHE A 75 -17.83 -5.66 3.37
N TYR A 76 -16.72 -5.83 2.65
CA TYR A 76 -16.43 -7.06 1.91
C TYR A 76 -16.15 -8.23 2.87
N GLY A 77 -15.58 -7.95 4.04
CA GLY A 77 -15.17 -8.95 5.02
C GLY A 77 -14.12 -9.92 4.47
N ASN A 78 -14.08 -11.14 5.01
CA ASN A 78 -13.16 -12.19 4.58
C ASN A 78 -13.64 -12.98 3.36
N GLU A 79 -14.71 -12.54 2.71
CA GLU A 79 -15.26 -13.23 1.54
C GLU A 79 -14.38 -13.01 0.30
N SER A 80 -14.37 -14.00 -0.60
CA SER A 80 -13.67 -13.87 -1.87
C SER A 80 -14.36 -12.86 -2.78
N MET A 81 -13.58 -12.08 -3.53
CA MET A 81 -14.13 -11.13 -4.52
C MET A 81 -14.94 -11.85 -5.60
N PHE A 82 -14.57 -13.10 -5.93
CA PHE A 82 -15.33 -13.93 -6.87
C PHE A 82 -16.73 -14.27 -6.34
N SER A 83 -16.84 -14.58 -5.05
CA SER A 83 -18.14 -14.87 -4.40
C SER A 83 -19.04 -13.64 -4.41
N TRP A 84 -18.48 -12.46 -4.07
CA TRP A 84 -19.17 -11.17 -4.18
C TRP A 84 -19.66 -10.92 -5.61
N GLN A 85 -18.78 -11.02 -6.60
CA GLN A 85 -19.14 -10.77 -7.99
C GLN A 85 -20.17 -11.79 -8.51
N ALA A 86 -20.08 -13.06 -8.12
CA ALA A 86 -20.97 -14.11 -8.59
C ALA A 86 -22.41 -13.95 -8.08
N ARG A 87 -22.62 -13.47 -6.85
CA ARG A 87 -23.97 -13.37 -6.25
C ARG A 87 -24.77 -12.13 -6.64
N LEU A 88 -24.10 -11.02 -6.94
CA LEU A 88 -24.78 -9.75 -7.27
C LEU A 88 -25.32 -9.74 -8.70
N SER A 89 -26.44 -9.10 -8.96
CA SER A 89 -26.93 -8.81 -10.31
C SER A 89 -26.07 -7.73 -11.01
N ASN A 90 -26.23 -7.57 -12.33
CA ASN A 90 -25.54 -6.49 -13.07
C ASN A 90 -25.91 -5.10 -12.55
N GLN A 91 -27.16 -4.91 -12.11
CA GLN A 91 -27.59 -3.63 -11.56
C GLN A 91 -26.89 -3.33 -10.23
N GLU A 92 -26.85 -4.31 -9.32
CA GLU A 92 -26.13 -4.19 -8.05
C GLU A 92 -24.62 -3.99 -8.27
N ILE A 93 -24.01 -4.67 -9.24
CA ILE A 93 -22.60 -4.45 -9.60
C ILE A 93 -22.36 -3.01 -10.07
N LYS A 94 -23.26 -2.44 -10.89
CA LYS A 94 -23.14 -1.04 -11.32
C LYS A 94 -23.25 -0.07 -10.15
N GLU A 95 -24.17 -0.30 -9.23
CA GLU A 95 -24.34 0.51 -8.02
C GLU A 95 -23.11 0.43 -7.12
N MET A 96 -22.56 -0.76 -6.90
CA MET A 96 -21.31 -0.98 -6.19
C MET A 96 -20.13 -0.26 -6.86
N ASN A 97 -19.99 -0.42 -8.18
CA ASN A 97 -18.92 0.22 -8.94
C ASN A 97 -19.01 1.76 -8.86
N GLN A 98 -20.22 2.31 -8.98
CA GLN A 98 -20.44 3.75 -8.84
C GLN A 98 -20.10 4.23 -7.44
N LYS A 99 -20.49 3.47 -6.39
CA LYS A 99 -20.13 3.79 -5.01
C LYS A 99 -18.61 3.82 -4.82
N VAL A 100 -17.87 2.88 -5.40
CA VAL A 100 -16.39 2.87 -5.35
C VAL A 100 -15.80 4.11 -6.04
N ILE A 101 -16.28 4.47 -7.23
CA ILE A 101 -15.83 5.68 -7.96
C ILE A 101 -16.12 6.95 -7.14
N ASP A 102 -17.31 7.04 -6.56
CA ASP A 102 -17.69 8.16 -5.70
C ASP A 102 -16.80 8.27 -4.46
N LEU A 103 -16.39 7.15 -3.86
CA LEU A 103 -15.47 7.14 -2.73
C LEU A 103 -14.06 7.55 -3.15
N LEU A 104 -13.55 7.06 -4.29
CA LEU A 104 -12.22 7.43 -4.79
C LEU A 104 -12.07 8.95 -5.00
N SER A 105 -13.12 9.59 -5.53
CA SER A 105 -13.15 11.04 -5.77
C SER A 105 -13.27 11.88 -4.49
N LYS A 106 -13.79 11.32 -3.40
CA LYS A 106 -14.05 12.02 -2.13
C LYS A 106 -13.09 11.65 -1.01
N GLU A 107 -12.26 10.63 -1.18
CA GLU A 107 -11.37 10.16 -0.12
C GLU A 107 -10.45 11.28 0.36
N GLU A 108 -10.54 11.59 1.65
CA GLU A 108 -9.63 12.45 2.38
C GLU A 108 -8.61 11.58 3.12
N ILE A 109 -7.33 11.92 2.99
CA ILE A 109 -6.26 11.21 3.68
C ILE A 109 -6.17 11.75 5.12
N PRO A 110 -6.25 10.88 6.15
CA PRO A 110 -6.05 11.31 7.52
C PRO A 110 -4.66 11.96 7.68
N SER A 111 -4.65 13.25 8.00
CA SER A 111 -3.39 14.00 8.22
C SER A 111 -2.68 13.51 9.48
N GLY A 112 -1.35 13.59 9.49
CA GLY A 112 -0.54 13.38 10.71
C GLY A 112 -0.21 11.92 11.00
N VAL A 113 -0.44 11.01 10.05
CA VAL A 113 0.18 9.69 10.06
C VAL A 113 1.68 9.90 9.85
N ARG A 114 2.51 9.28 10.69
CA ARG A 114 3.96 9.29 10.52
C ARG A 114 4.38 7.87 10.16
N THR A 115 5.19 7.73 9.12
CA THR A 115 5.95 6.51 8.85
C THR A 115 7.42 6.83 9.08
N PHE A 116 8.14 5.93 9.76
CA PHE A 116 9.59 6.05 9.97
C PHE A 116 10.07 7.38 10.60
N ASP A 117 9.28 7.96 11.50
CA ASP A 117 9.54 9.27 12.12
C ASP A 117 9.61 10.47 11.17
N GLN A 118 9.29 10.28 9.88
CA GLN A 118 9.26 11.34 8.88
C GLN A 118 7.81 11.78 8.58
N PRO A 119 7.61 13.04 8.14
CA PRO A 119 6.37 13.45 7.50
C PRO A 119 6.08 12.56 6.29
N THR A 120 4.84 12.11 6.16
CA THR A 120 4.39 11.36 4.98
C THR A 120 3.89 12.29 3.89
N ILE A 121 3.94 11.82 2.65
CA ILE A 121 3.33 12.47 1.48
C ILE A 121 1.93 11.90 1.29
N ASP A 122 0.90 12.71 1.54
CA ASP A 122 -0.52 12.31 1.42
C ASP A 122 -1.00 12.31 -0.03
N GLU A 123 -0.47 13.20 -0.87
CA GLU A 123 -0.80 13.26 -2.30
C GLU A 123 0.47 13.44 -3.12
N ILE A 124 0.60 12.70 -4.21
CA ILE A 124 1.72 12.84 -5.14
C ILE A 124 1.33 13.62 -6.40
N SER A 125 2.27 14.42 -6.90
CA SER A 125 2.15 15.06 -8.21
C SER A 125 2.16 14.01 -9.33
N ARG A 126 1.73 14.41 -10.52
CA ARG A 126 1.77 13.53 -11.70
C ARG A 126 3.21 13.09 -12.05
N ASP A 127 4.20 13.96 -11.92
CA ASP A 127 5.60 13.64 -12.25
C ASP A 127 6.18 12.60 -11.26
N GLN A 128 5.81 12.69 -9.99
CA GLN A 128 6.10 11.66 -9.00
C GLN A 128 5.40 10.34 -9.36
N ALA A 129 4.11 10.38 -9.72
CA ALA A 129 3.40 9.17 -10.16
C ALA A 129 4.04 8.53 -11.41
N GLU A 130 4.50 9.34 -12.36
CA GLU A 130 5.20 8.87 -13.57
C GLU A 130 6.54 8.22 -13.20
N THR A 131 7.30 8.83 -12.29
CA THR A 131 8.56 8.24 -11.78
C THR A 131 8.30 6.87 -11.17
N LEU A 132 7.32 6.76 -10.28
CA LEU A 132 6.93 5.49 -9.65
C LEU A 132 6.49 4.43 -10.67
N PHE A 133 5.71 4.84 -11.68
CA PHE A 133 5.26 3.96 -12.76
C PHE A 133 6.43 3.47 -13.62
N GLN A 134 7.36 4.35 -13.98
CA GLN A 134 8.55 3.97 -14.73
C GLN A 134 9.45 3.02 -13.93
N ASP A 135 9.63 3.26 -12.63
CA ASP A 135 10.41 2.38 -11.76
C ASP A 135 9.79 0.98 -11.67
N MET A 136 8.48 0.90 -11.47
CA MET A 136 7.75 -0.38 -11.51
C MET A 136 7.94 -1.08 -12.87
N LYS A 137 7.70 -0.37 -13.97
CA LYS A 137 7.76 -0.91 -15.34
C LYS A 137 9.16 -1.37 -15.73
N ASN A 138 10.18 -0.64 -15.27
CA ASN A 138 11.58 -0.85 -15.63
C ASN A 138 12.33 -1.76 -14.65
N SER A 139 11.72 -2.13 -13.52
CA SER A 139 12.27 -3.11 -12.59
C SER A 139 12.65 -4.42 -13.33
N PRO A 140 13.77 -5.07 -12.96
CA PRO A 140 14.22 -6.30 -13.60
C PRO A 140 13.16 -7.41 -13.58
N CYS A 141 12.36 -7.48 -12.51
CA CYS A 141 11.31 -8.48 -12.36
C CYS A 141 10.12 -8.23 -13.31
N VAL A 142 9.69 -6.99 -13.50
CA VAL A 142 8.58 -6.67 -14.41
C VAL A 142 8.99 -6.69 -15.89
N ARG A 143 10.27 -6.41 -16.19
CA ARG A 143 10.79 -6.53 -17.56
C ARG A 143 10.95 -7.98 -18.00
N ASN A 144 11.30 -8.88 -17.09
CA ASN A 144 11.64 -10.27 -17.40
C ASN A 144 10.63 -11.27 -16.84
N LEU A 145 9.33 -10.95 -16.85
CA LEU A 145 8.27 -11.78 -16.24
C LEU A 145 8.31 -13.25 -16.68
N ASN A 146 8.64 -13.52 -17.94
CA ASN A 146 8.72 -14.87 -18.49
C ASN A 146 9.70 -15.78 -17.72
N ARG A 147 10.74 -15.23 -17.07
CA ARG A 147 11.70 -16.03 -16.28
C ARG A 147 11.06 -16.69 -15.06
N TYR A 148 9.97 -16.09 -14.56
CA TYR A 148 9.24 -16.60 -13.41
C TYR A 148 8.03 -17.45 -13.82
N GLN A 149 7.74 -17.54 -15.11
CA GLN A 149 6.65 -18.35 -15.60
C GLN A 149 6.98 -19.83 -15.37
N ARG A 150 6.02 -20.58 -14.84
CA ARG A 150 6.08 -22.03 -14.77
C ARG A 150 5.53 -22.62 -16.08
N ASP A 151 6.00 -23.80 -16.45
CA ASP A 151 5.62 -24.43 -17.72
C ASP A 151 4.19 -24.99 -17.67
N ASP A 152 3.67 -25.28 -16.47
CA ASP A 152 2.42 -25.98 -16.21
C ASP A 152 1.24 -25.06 -15.85
N VAL A 153 1.49 -23.78 -15.60
CA VAL A 153 0.47 -22.79 -15.25
C VAL A 153 0.83 -21.49 -15.96
N THR A 154 -0.14 -20.71 -16.43
CA THR A 154 0.10 -19.28 -16.70
C THR A 154 0.21 -18.57 -15.34
N ILE A 155 0.84 -17.42 -15.17
CA ILE A 155 0.71 -16.66 -13.91
C ILE A 155 0.45 -15.21 -14.28
N GLY A 156 -0.72 -14.70 -13.90
CA GLY A 156 -1.01 -13.27 -13.97
C GLY A 156 -0.24 -12.55 -12.87
N TYR A 157 1.00 -12.11 -13.14
CA TYR A 157 1.85 -11.37 -12.18
C TYR A 157 1.32 -9.96 -11.82
N CYS A 158 0.02 -9.70 -12.01
CA CYS A 158 -0.63 -8.44 -11.64
C CYS A 158 -0.54 -8.16 -10.14
N PHE A 159 -0.74 -9.16 -9.28
CA PHE A 159 -0.55 -9.03 -7.82
C PHE A 159 0.91 -8.70 -7.45
N GLY A 160 1.88 -9.28 -8.16
CA GLY A 160 3.31 -9.02 -7.96
C GLY A 160 3.68 -7.58 -8.31
N LYS A 161 3.21 -7.09 -9.47
CA LYS A 161 3.36 -5.67 -9.87
C LYS A 161 2.69 -4.72 -8.88
N ALA A 162 1.48 -5.01 -8.44
CA ALA A 162 0.76 -4.18 -7.47
C ALA A 162 1.48 -4.14 -6.10
N THR A 163 2.09 -5.24 -5.69
CA THR A 163 2.89 -5.31 -4.45
C THR A 163 4.20 -4.52 -4.59
N LEU A 164 4.84 -4.56 -5.77
CA LEU A 164 6.00 -3.70 -6.06
C LEU A 164 5.66 -2.22 -5.92
N VAL A 165 4.51 -1.77 -6.46
CA VAL A 165 4.02 -0.39 -6.34
C VAL A 165 3.81 -0.02 -4.87
N HIS A 166 3.22 -0.92 -4.07
CA HIS A 166 3.04 -0.70 -2.65
C HIS A 166 4.38 -0.45 -1.94
N MET A 167 5.34 -1.37 -2.06
CA MET A 167 6.62 -1.25 -1.36
C MET A 167 7.42 -0.02 -1.80
N THR A 168 7.45 0.25 -3.10
CA THR A 168 8.18 1.40 -3.66
C THR A 168 7.56 2.73 -3.23
N SER A 169 6.24 2.79 -3.03
CA SER A 169 5.55 3.97 -2.50
C SER A 169 5.89 4.19 -1.03
N LEU A 170 5.89 3.14 -0.20
CA LEU A 170 6.26 3.24 1.22
C LEU A 170 7.69 3.76 1.41
N ILE A 171 8.65 3.23 0.63
CA ILE A 171 10.06 3.66 0.67
C ILE A 171 10.22 5.13 0.31
N ARG A 172 9.35 5.62 -0.56
CA ARG A 172 9.27 7.03 -0.97
C ARG A 172 8.51 7.92 0.01
N GLY A 173 8.17 7.42 1.20
CA GLY A 173 7.46 8.18 2.22
C GLY A 173 6.01 8.52 1.88
N VAL A 174 5.41 7.85 0.89
CA VAL A 174 3.97 8.00 0.62
C VAL A 174 3.20 7.48 1.84
N ASN A 175 2.20 8.24 2.28
CA ASN A 175 1.32 7.84 3.37
C ASN A 175 0.64 6.51 3.02
N PRO A 176 0.66 5.48 3.89
CA PRO A 176 0.03 4.19 3.60
C PRO A 176 -1.47 4.28 3.30
N HIS A 177 -2.18 5.26 3.86
CA HIS A 177 -3.57 5.53 3.53
C HIS A 177 -3.78 6.01 2.10
N SER A 178 -2.73 6.58 1.50
CA SER A 178 -2.69 7.10 0.13
C SER A 178 -2.29 6.04 -0.89
N ILE A 179 -2.07 4.80 -0.45
CA ILE A 179 -1.74 3.67 -1.31
C ILE A 179 -2.89 2.68 -1.23
N LYS A 180 -3.37 2.21 -2.38
CA LYS A 180 -4.45 1.22 -2.46
C LYS A 180 -4.17 0.22 -3.58
N LYS A 181 -4.92 -0.88 -3.57
CA LYS A 181 -5.05 -1.77 -4.74
C LYS A 181 -6.43 -1.60 -5.34
N ILE A 182 -6.48 -1.48 -6.67
CA ILE A 182 -7.72 -1.52 -7.44
C ILE A 182 -7.81 -2.85 -8.19
N TRP A 183 -8.95 -3.50 -8.07
CA TRP A 183 -9.23 -4.80 -8.63
C TRP A 183 -10.39 -4.72 -9.58
N ILE A 184 -10.37 -5.54 -10.62
CA ILE A 184 -11.52 -5.84 -11.45
C ILE A 184 -11.71 -7.35 -11.48
N VAL A 185 -12.92 -7.81 -11.17
CA VAL A 185 -13.22 -9.24 -11.00
C VAL A 185 -14.47 -9.60 -11.79
N GLY A 186 -14.47 -10.78 -12.41
CA GLY A 186 -15.56 -11.32 -13.19
C GLY A 186 -15.10 -12.01 -14.47
N GLU A 187 -16.05 -12.43 -15.29
CA GLU A 187 -15.75 -13.17 -16.52
C GLU A 187 -15.21 -12.25 -17.63
N THR A 188 -13.93 -12.39 -17.97
CA THR A 188 -13.27 -11.55 -18.99
C THR A 188 -12.98 -12.30 -20.31
N THR A 189 -12.84 -11.55 -21.40
CA THR A 189 -12.29 -11.97 -22.69
C THR A 189 -10.78 -12.15 -22.59
N GLY A 190 -10.36 -13.23 -21.91
CA GLY A 190 -9.02 -13.79 -22.09
C GLY A 190 -8.23 -14.13 -20.84
N TRP A 191 -8.64 -13.81 -19.61
CA TRP A 191 -7.78 -14.00 -18.43
C TRP A 191 -8.57 -14.39 -17.16
N TRP A 192 -7.95 -15.22 -16.30
CA TRP A 192 -7.92 -15.38 -14.82
C TRP A 192 -9.10 -15.00 -13.90
N GLY A 193 -10.22 -14.52 -14.45
CA GLY A 193 -11.36 -14.02 -13.71
C GLY A 193 -11.11 -12.73 -12.93
N HIS A 194 -9.90 -12.17 -12.95
CA HIS A 194 -9.55 -10.95 -12.25
C HIS A 194 -8.29 -10.28 -12.82
N HIS A 195 -8.11 -9.00 -12.46
CA HIS A 195 -6.88 -8.22 -12.64
C HIS A 195 -6.73 -7.21 -11.49
N VAL A 196 -5.49 -6.84 -11.15
CA VAL A 196 -5.19 -5.92 -10.05
C VAL A 196 -4.05 -4.98 -10.41
N ALA A 197 -4.13 -3.76 -9.92
CA ALA A 197 -3.07 -2.77 -9.99
C ALA A 197 -2.88 -2.07 -8.64
N GLY A 198 -1.66 -1.59 -8.39
CA GLY A 198 -1.40 -0.65 -7.30
C GLY A 198 -1.78 0.76 -7.76
N MET A 199 -2.30 1.57 -6.85
CA MET A 199 -2.60 2.98 -7.12
C MET A 199 -2.23 3.86 -5.94
N VAL A 200 -1.88 5.11 -6.25
CA VAL A 200 -1.49 6.11 -5.26
C VAL A 200 -2.34 7.37 -5.43
N LYS A 201 -2.77 7.96 -4.31
CA LYS A 201 -3.51 9.22 -4.29
C LYS A 201 -2.64 10.32 -4.89
N GLY A 202 -3.17 10.97 -5.91
CA GLY A 202 -2.55 12.12 -6.55
C GLY A 202 -3.27 13.42 -6.20
N GLU A 203 -2.66 14.52 -6.60
CA GLU A 203 -3.23 15.86 -6.44
C GLU A 203 -4.64 15.98 -7.04
N ASN A 204 -5.46 16.85 -6.44
CA ASN A 204 -6.83 17.16 -6.89
C ASN A 204 -7.80 15.98 -6.81
N GLY A 205 -7.64 15.11 -5.80
CA GLY A 205 -8.56 14.01 -5.56
C GLY A 205 -8.41 12.81 -6.51
N LYS A 206 -7.42 12.84 -7.41
CA LYS A 206 -7.18 11.75 -8.37
C LYS A 206 -6.47 10.57 -7.72
N TRP A 207 -6.57 9.41 -8.36
CA TRP A 207 -5.77 8.24 -8.05
C TRP A 207 -5.05 7.82 -9.31
N TRP A 208 -3.73 7.77 -9.25
CA TRP A 208 -2.87 7.33 -10.34
C TRP A 208 -2.68 5.82 -10.24
N VAL A 209 -3.00 5.08 -11.31
CA VAL A 209 -2.92 3.62 -11.33
C VAL A 209 -1.64 3.18 -12.04
N MET A 210 -0.79 2.45 -11.32
CA MET A 210 0.49 1.96 -11.82
C MET A 210 0.33 0.55 -12.39
N ASP A 211 -0.16 0.48 -13.63
CA ASP A 211 -0.37 -0.79 -14.32
C ASP A 211 0.27 -0.81 -15.71
N LYS A 212 1.30 -1.64 -15.86
CA LYS A 212 1.97 -1.84 -17.15
C LYS A 212 1.01 -2.33 -18.24
N ASP A 213 -0.04 -3.05 -17.88
CA ASP A 213 -0.98 -3.63 -18.86
C ASP A 213 -1.94 -2.56 -19.42
N ALA A 214 -2.06 -1.40 -18.75
CA ALA A 214 -2.72 -0.21 -19.30
C ALA A 214 -1.87 0.52 -20.35
N GLY A 215 -0.56 0.20 -20.46
CA GLY A 215 0.38 0.76 -21.43
C GLY A 215 1.09 2.05 -20.97
N GLU A 216 0.37 2.94 -20.28
CA GLU A 216 0.85 4.22 -19.75
C GLU A 216 0.29 4.53 -18.35
N LEU A 217 0.80 5.58 -17.70
CA LEU A 217 0.24 6.08 -16.46
C LEU A 217 -1.14 6.68 -16.71
N VAL A 218 -2.15 6.14 -16.06
CA VAL A 218 -3.55 6.57 -16.18
C VAL A 218 -4.16 6.86 -14.81
N ASP A 219 -5.24 7.63 -14.78
CA ASP A 219 -6.08 7.73 -13.59
C ASP A 219 -7.01 6.51 -13.45
N HIS A 220 -7.57 6.35 -12.25
CA HIS A 220 -8.46 5.23 -11.93
C HIS A 220 -9.71 5.15 -12.82
N GLU A 221 -10.32 6.27 -13.22
CA GLU A 221 -11.50 6.26 -14.10
C GLU A 221 -11.13 5.70 -15.49
N THR A 222 -10.01 6.16 -16.03
CA THR A 222 -9.46 5.66 -17.30
C THR A 222 -9.12 4.18 -17.20
N TRP A 223 -8.46 3.75 -16.12
CA TRP A 223 -8.14 2.34 -15.88
C TRP A 223 -9.41 1.48 -15.81
N ILE A 224 -10.40 1.90 -15.02
CA ILE A 224 -11.69 1.22 -14.89
C ILE A 224 -12.35 1.06 -16.26
N HIS A 225 -12.39 2.12 -17.06
CA HIS A 225 -13.00 2.10 -18.38
C HIS A 225 -12.28 1.16 -19.36
N LEU A 226 -10.95 1.15 -19.35
CA LEU A 226 -10.15 0.26 -20.19
C LEU A 226 -10.46 -1.22 -19.88
N PHE A 227 -10.38 -1.61 -18.61
CA PHE A 227 -10.54 -3.00 -18.21
C PHE A 227 -12.00 -3.47 -18.16
N SER A 228 -12.97 -2.58 -17.93
CA SER A 228 -14.40 -2.93 -17.97
C SER A 228 -14.87 -3.40 -19.35
N ARG A 229 -14.17 -3.01 -20.42
CA ARG A 229 -14.42 -3.44 -21.80
C ARG A 229 -14.09 -4.91 -22.04
N LEU A 230 -13.31 -5.52 -21.15
CA LEU A 230 -12.95 -6.94 -21.25
C LEU A 230 -14.07 -7.87 -20.78
N LYS A 231 -15.21 -7.35 -20.31
CA LYS A 231 -16.32 -8.19 -19.85
C LYS A 231 -16.87 -9.08 -20.97
N LYS A 232 -17.29 -10.30 -20.63
CA LYS A 232 -18.03 -11.18 -21.55
C LYS A 232 -19.54 -11.03 -21.40
N ASN A 233 -20.08 -11.59 -20.32
CA ASN A 233 -21.53 -11.71 -20.12
C ASN A 233 -22.02 -10.82 -18.98
N LYS A 234 -21.49 -11.08 -17.78
CA LYS A 234 -21.79 -10.33 -16.55
C LYS A 234 -20.89 -9.11 -16.44
N ASP A 235 -21.40 -8.05 -15.83
CA ASP A 235 -20.58 -6.87 -15.53
C ASP A 235 -19.42 -7.27 -14.60
N LEU A 236 -18.25 -6.66 -14.85
CA LEU A 236 -17.11 -6.80 -13.96
C LEU A 236 -17.32 -5.92 -12.73
N MET A 237 -16.96 -6.44 -11.56
CA MET A 237 -17.07 -5.74 -10.31
C MET A 237 -15.70 -5.16 -9.92
N ILE A 238 -15.71 -3.90 -9.49
CA ILE A 238 -14.53 -3.16 -9.07
C ILE A 238 -14.43 -3.27 -7.55
N PHE A 239 -13.24 -3.55 -7.07
CA PHE A 239 -12.93 -3.50 -5.64
C PHE A 239 -11.75 -2.55 -5.42
N VAL A 240 -11.78 -1.84 -4.32
CA VAL A 240 -10.62 -1.10 -3.81
C VAL A 240 -10.34 -1.64 -2.42
N THR A 241 -9.08 -2.01 -2.20
CA THR A 241 -8.64 -2.58 -0.93
C THR A 241 -7.39 -1.89 -0.43
N ASP A 242 -7.08 -2.12 0.83
CA ASP A 242 -5.76 -1.88 1.38
C ASP A 242 -4.67 -2.57 0.54
N PRO A 243 -3.49 -1.93 0.43
CA PRO A 243 -2.42 -2.39 -0.46
C PRO A 243 -1.73 -3.68 0.03
N GLU A 244 -1.93 -4.07 1.28
CA GLU A 244 -1.46 -5.32 1.87
C GLU A 244 -2.23 -6.55 1.38
N ARG A 245 -3.43 -6.39 0.82
CA ARG A 245 -4.21 -7.54 0.34
C ARG A 245 -3.46 -8.25 -0.78
N PHE A 246 -3.17 -9.53 -0.61
CA PHE A 246 -2.38 -10.28 -1.61
C PHE A 246 -3.18 -10.64 -2.85
N GLY A 247 -4.37 -11.19 -2.66
CA GLY A 247 -5.14 -11.84 -3.71
C GLY A 247 -6.65 -11.69 -3.56
N PRO A 248 -7.42 -12.21 -4.53
CA PRO A 248 -8.87 -12.05 -4.56
C PRO A 248 -9.61 -12.98 -3.59
N ALA A 249 -8.94 -14.00 -3.05
CA ALA A 249 -9.59 -15.10 -2.31
C ALA A 249 -10.08 -14.69 -0.91
N ASN A 250 -9.38 -13.78 -0.23
CA ASN A 250 -9.68 -13.34 1.13
C ASN A 250 -9.06 -11.96 1.38
N ASN A 251 -9.40 -11.33 2.50
CA ASN A 251 -8.87 -10.01 2.89
C ASN A 251 -7.60 -10.09 3.75
N VAL A 252 -6.81 -11.15 3.60
CA VAL A 252 -5.61 -11.35 4.41
C VAL A 252 -4.45 -10.55 3.81
N GLN A 253 -3.68 -9.93 4.70
CA GLN A 253 -2.41 -9.28 4.36
C GLN A 253 -1.43 -10.32 3.84
N TYR A 254 -0.68 -10.01 2.78
CA TYR A 254 0.39 -10.91 2.34
C TYR A 254 1.38 -11.13 3.48
N ASN A 255 1.86 -12.36 3.59
CA ASN A 255 2.88 -12.78 4.54
C ASN A 255 3.99 -13.57 3.80
N THR A 256 4.94 -14.13 4.54
CA THR A 256 6.05 -14.90 3.96
C THR A 256 5.60 -16.12 3.15
N PHE A 257 4.46 -16.75 3.48
CA PHE A 257 3.94 -17.84 2.65
C PHE A 257 3.47 -17.30 1.30
N ASP A 258 2.74 -16.18 1.30
CA ASP A 258 2.25 -15.57 0.07
C ASP A 258 3.39 -15.08 -0.84
N LEU A 259 4.46 -14.53 -0.25
CA LEU A 259 5.56 -13.95 -1.02
C LEU A 259 6.66 -14.96 -1.37
N PHE A 260 6.94 -15.93 -0.49
CA PHE A 260 8.14 -16.77 -0.57
C PHE A 260 7.86 -18.27 -0.42
N ASN A 261 6.60 -18.68 -0.24
CA ASN A 261 6.18 -20.06 -0.01
C ASN A 261 6.86 -20.72 1.21
N VAL A 262 7.22 -19.94 2.23
CA VAL A 262 7.84 -20.41 3.48
C VAL A 262 7.22 -19.72 4.71
N PRO A 263 7.19 -20.38 5.88
CA PRO A 263 6.79 -19.72 7.12
C PRO A 263 7.77 -18.64 7.54
N ALA A 264 7.32 -17.70 8.37
CA ALA A 264 8.14 -16.56 8.80
C ALA A 264 9.41 -16.98 9.54
N ASN A 265 9.37 -18.09 10.29
CA ASN A 265 10.53 -18.66 10.98
C ASN A 265 11.36 -19.63 10.10
N GLY A 266 11.16 -19.61 8.78
CA GLY A 266 11.83 -20.48 7.82
C GLY A 266 12.37 -19.73 6.60
N LEU A 267 12.57 -18.41 6.70
CA LEU A 267 13.11 -17.60 5.60
C LEU A 267 14.52 -18.06 5.19
N GLU A 268 15.30 -18.61 6.12
CA GLU A 268 16.61 -19.21 5.85
C GLU A 268 16.53 -20.49 4.99
N GLN A 269 15.36 -21.11 4.90
CA GLN A 269 15.10 -22.31 4.08
C GLN A 269 14.58 -21.94 2.69
N TYR A 270 14.42 -20.64 2.39
CA TYR A 270 13.96 -20.16 1.11
C TYR A 270 14.85 -20.67 -0.03
N SER A 271 14.21 -21.16 -1.09
CA SER A 271 14.85 -21.48 -2.37
C SER A 271 13.94 -21.10 -3.52
N SER A 272 14.48 -20.41 -4.52
CA SER A 272 13.74 -20.05 -5.72
C SER A 272 13.27 -21.26 -6.54
N GLU A 273 13.85 -22.45 -6.32
CA GLU A 273 13.40 -23.70 -6.94
C GLU A 273 12.06 -24.20 -6.37
N ASN A 274 11.83 -23.96 -5.07
CA ASN A 274 10.63 -24.39 -4.34
C ASN A 274 9.57 -23.27 -4.22
N ASP A 275 9.94 -22.05 -4.58
CA ASP A 275 9.04 -20.90 -4.63
C ASP A 275 8.06 -21.04 -5.80
N TYR A 276 6.76 -20.91 -5.49
CA TYR A 276 5.71 -20.93 -6.51
C TYR A 276 5.93 -19.87 -7.59
N TYR A 277 6.51 -18.72 -7.22
CA TYR A 277 6.81 -17.59 -8.12
C TYR A 277 8.24 -17.58 -8.65
N LYS A 278 8.98 -18.70 -8.52
CA LYS A 278 10.35 -18.87 -9.03
C LYS A 278 11.31 -17.72 -8.67
N GLY A 279 11.16 -17.12 -7.48
CA GLY A 279 11.99 -16.02 -7.02
C GLY A 279 11.57 -14.61 -7.42
N PHE A 280 10.37 -14.43 -7.99
CA PHE A 280 9.85 -13.10 -8.33
C PHE A 280 9.97 -12.11 -7.18
N PHE A 281 9.47 -12.46 -5.99
CA PHE A 281 9.45 -11.54 -4.86
C PHE A 281 10.84 -11.35 -4.27
N LYS A 282 11.66 -12.39 -4.16
CA LYS A 282 13.06 -12.23 -3.75
C LYS A 282 13.77 -11.18 -4.63
N ASP A 283 13.63 -11.31 -5.95
CA ASP A 283 14.28 -10.39 -6.89
C ASP A 283 13.68 -8.98 -6.85
N VAL A 284 12.39 -8.83 -6.46
CA VAL A 284 11.79 -7.53 -6.12
C VAL A 284 12.52 -6.91 -4.92
N PHE A 285 12.68 -7.65 -3.82
CA PHE A 285 13.31 -7.13 -2.61
C PHE A 285 14.81 -6.87 -2.82
N ASP A 286 15.53 -7.72 -3.56
CA ASP A 286 16.94 -7.46 -3.94
C ASP A 286 17.06 -6.19 -4.79
N TRP A 287 16.14 -5.97 -5.74
CA TRP A 287 16.16 -4.75 -6.56
C TRP A 287 15.85 -3.50 -5.74
N ILE A 288 14.89 -3.60 -4.81
CA ILE A 288 14.56 -2.51 -3.88
C ILE A 288 15.79 -2.17 -3.02
N ASP A 289 16.42 -3.18 -2.44
CA ASP A 289 17.58 -3.04 -1.56
C ASP A 289 18.77 -2.38 -2.27
N GLY A 290 19.07 -2.83 -3.49
CA GLY A 290 20.19 -2.32 -4.29
C GLY A 290 19.93 -1.01 -5.04
N ASN A 291 18.76 -0.38 -4.90
CA ASN A 291 18.39 0.81 -5.68
C ASN A 291 18.16 2.04 -4.80
N GLU A 292 19.26 2.76 -4.51
CA GLU A 292 19.26 4.00 -3.72
C GLU A 292 18.40 5.12 -4.35
N GLU A 293 18.12 5.07 -5.66
CA GLU A 293 17.30 6.08 -6.34
C GLU A 293 15.84 6.07 -5.87
N LEU A 294 15.37 4.97 -5.26
CA LEU A 294 14.01 4.85 -4.74
C LEU A 294 13.73 5.81 -3.58
N GLU A 295 14.75 6.33 -2.88
CA GLU A 295 14.58 7.23 -1.74
C GLU A 295 14.34 8.71 -2.11
N ARG A 296 14.37 9.05 -3.41
CA ARG A 296 14.39 10.44 -3.91
C ARG A 296 13.12 11.27 -3.67
N PHE A 297 12.02 10.72 -3.18
CA PHE A 297 10.81 11.53 -2.91
C PHE A 297 10.90 12.34 -1.62
N VAL A 298 11.72 11.91 -0.66
CA VAL A 298 11.78 12.48 0.70
C VAL A 298 13.04 13.33 0.93
N LYS A 299 14.04 13.22 0.04
CA LYS A 299 15.29 14.00 0.06
C LYS A 299 15.20 15.22 -0.83
#